data_AF-A0A6G2U3H6-F1
#
_entry.id   AF-A0A6G2U3H6-F1
#
_cell.length_a   1.000
_cell.length_b   1.000
_cell.length_c   1.000
_cell.angle_alpha   90.00
_cell.angle_beta   90.00
_cell.angle_gamma   90.00
#
_symmetry.space_group_name_H-M   'P 1'
#
loop_
_entity.id
_entity.type
_entity.pdbx_description
1 polymer ?
#
loop_
_entity_poly.entity_id
_entity_poly.type
_entity_poly.pdbx_seq_one_letter_code
_entity_poly.pdbx_strand_id
1 'polypeptide(L)'
;MAFVFTGKTAAQHEGRIQRLEKAARAYFAGTRHRGEEFTAVDYHQAVPAVVTELERIAADPAGGAGAVWRRLGRDEWQTLSEALDNPDGDRLYAVQPREARRRQAEREAAHREAQRPVCMHCGAKFTDDRWQETTRPSWPGEWGRLYGVVCGGSRRPCGG
;
A
#
# COMPACT_ATOMS: atom_id res chain seq x y z
N MET A 1 -12.21 -22.48 1.42
CA MET A 1 -13.56 -23.08 1.26
C MET A 1 -13.77 -23.45 -0.19
N ALA A 2 -14.43 -24.57 -0.47
CA ALA A 2 -14.71 -25.03 -1.83
C ALA A 2 -16.20 -25.32 -2.01
N PHE A 3 -16.75 -24.95 -3.17
CA PHE A 3 -18.12 -25.28 -3.58
C PHE A 3 -18.08 -26.10 -4.86
N VAL A 4 -18.75 -27.26 -4.86
CA VAL A 4 -18.86 -28.14 -6.02
C VAL A 4 -20.30 -28.13 -6.50
N PHE A 5 -20.52 -27.74 -7.76
CA PHE A 5 -21.84 -27.79 -8.39
C PHE A 5 -22.01 -29.12 -9.14
N THR A 6 -23.24 -29.66 -9.11
CA THR A 6 -23.59 -30.93 -9.76
C THR A 6 -24.96 -30.84 -10.43
N GLY A 7 -25.13 -31.56 -11.55
CA GLY A 7 -26.43 -32.00 -12.07
C GLY A 7 -27.33 -30.91 -12.64
N LYS A 8 -26.75 -29.86 -13.26
CA LYS A 8 -27.48 -28.74 -13.87
C LYS A 8 -26.79 -28.23 -15.16
N THR A 9 -27.44 -27.32 -15.88
CA THR A 9 -26.85 -26.70 -17.07
C THR A 9 -25.78 -25.67 -16.69
N ALA A 10 -24.80 -25.45 -17.57
CA ALA A 10 -23.73 -24.46 -17.37
C ALA A 10 -24.27 -23.05 -17.04
N ALA A 11 -25.35 -22.62 -17.69
CA ALA A 11 -25.98 -21.32 -17.42
C ALA A 11 -26.54 -21.23 -15.98
N GLN A 12 -27.07 -22.34 -15.45
CA GLN A 12 -27.56 -22.38 -14.08
C GLN A 12 -26.41 -22.41 -13.05
N HIS A 13 -25.30 -23.07 -13.39
CA HIS A 13 -24.07 -23.01 -12.59
C HIS A 13 -23.56 -21.58 -12.51
N GLU A 14 -23.41 -20.90 -13.65
CA GLU A 14 -22.92 -19.53 -13.70
C GLU A 14 -23.81 -18.57 -12.90
N GLY A 15 -25.13 -18.65 -13.05
CA GLY A 15 -26.05 -17.83 -12.26
C GLY A 15 -26.00 -18.12 -10.75
N ARG A 16 -25.64 -19.34 -10.32
CA ARG A 16 -25.41 -19.66 -8.90
C ARG A 16 -24.08 -19.13 -8.41
N ILE A 17 -23.03 -19.22 -9.22
CA ILE A 17 -21.71 -18.70 -8.88
C ILE A 17 -21.80 -17.18 -8.70
N GLN A 18 -22.45 -16.45 -9.61
CA GLN A 18 -22.64 -15.00 -9.48
C GLN A 18 -23.40 -14.60 -8.20
N ARG A 19 -24.44 -15.36 -7.82
CA ARG A 19 -25.16 -15.12 -6.56
C ARG A 19 -24.27 -15.40 -5.34
N LEU A 20 -23.47 -16.45 -5.39
CA LEU A 20 -22.52 -16.79 -4.35
C LEU A 20 -21.44 -15.71 -4.20
N GLU A 21 -20.87 -15.23 -5.32
CA GLU A 21 -19.91 -14.13 -5.33
C GLU A 21 -20.49 -12.88 -4.71
N LYS A 22 -21.70 -12.50 -5.11
CA LYS A 22 -22.37 -11.31 -4.55
C LYS A 22 -22.61 -11.45 -3.05
N ALA A 23 -23.09 -12.61 -2.59
CA ALA A 23 -23.43 -12.83 -1.18
C ALA A 23 -22.18 -12.99 -0.29
N ALA A 24 -21.15 -13.67 -0.78
CA ALA A 24 -19.94 -13.97 -0.01
C ALA A 24 -18.84 -12.91 -0.19
N ARG A 25 -19.07 -11.85 -0.96
CA ARG A 25 -18.07 -10.82 -1.31
C ARG A 25 -17.31 -10.31 -0.10
N ALA A 26 -17.99 -10.05 1.02
CA ALA A 26 -17.35 -9.53 2.24
C ALA A 26 -16.29 -10.48 2.84
N TYR A 27 -16.34 -11.77 2.52
CA TYR A 27 -15.43 -12.78 3.08
C TYR A 27 -14.21 -13.06 2.22
N PHE A 28 -14.32 -12.91 0.89
CA PHE A 28 -13.22 -13.23 -0.02
C PHE A 28 -12.66 -11.99 -0.73
N ALA A 29 -13.40 -10.88 -0.77
CA ALA A 29 -12.89 -9.65 -1.34
C ALA A 29 -11.80 -9.11 -0.41
N GLY A 30 -10.60 -8.99 -0.95
CA GLY A 30 -9.53 -8.30 -0.24
C GLY A 30 -9.87 -6.82 -0.07
N THR A 31 -9.26 -6.22 0.93
CA THR A 31 -9.44 -4.80 1.25
C THR A 31 -8.35 -3.99 0.58
N ARG A 32 -8.70 -2.94 -0.17
CA ARG A 32 -7.67 -2.01 -0.65
C ARG A 32 -7.00 -1.36 0.56
N HIS A 33 -5.67 -1.31 0.57
CA HIS A 33 -4.97 -0.54 1.58
C HIS A 33 -5.42 0.93 1.53
N ARG A 34 -5.52 1.58 2.70
CA ARG A 34 -5.90 3.00 2.79
C ARG A 34 -4.77 3.87 2.22
N GLY A 35 -5.14 4.86 1.40
CA GLY A 35 -4.22 5.79 0.73
C GLY A 35 -4.17 5.54 -0.78
N GLU A 36 -4.27 6.61 -1.58
CA GLU A 36 -4.27 6.56 -3.06
C GLU A 36 -2.95 6.04 -3.67
N GLU A 37 -1.92 5.87 -2.84
CA GLU A 37 -0.57 5.48 -3.23
C GLU A 37 -0.34 3.97 -3.27
N PHE A 38 -1.35 3.16 -2.90
CA PHE A 38 -1.29 1.70 -2.90
C PHE A 38 -2.26 1.08 -3.90
N THR A 39 -1.73 0.27 -4.82
CA THR A 39 -2.53 -0.60 -5.70
C THR A 39 -2.75 -1.98 -5.12
N ALA A 40 -2.02 -2.32 -4.06
CA ALA A 40 -2.10 -3.61 -3.38
C ALA A 40 -3.47 -3.82 -2.72
N VAL A 41 -3.96 -5.05 -2.81
CA VAL A 41 -5.17 -5.51 -2.12
C VAL A 41 -4.74 -6.46 -1.00
N ASP A 42 -5.14 -6.15 0.22
CA ASP A 42 -4.92 -6.97 1.41
C ASP A 42 -5.91 -8.14 1.43
N TYR A 43 -5.39 -9.35 1.30
CA TYR A 43 -6.17 -10.58 1.40
C TYR A 43 -5.89 -11.35 2.71
N HIS A 44 -5.16 -10.81 3.68
CA HIS A 44 -4.81 -11.54 4.92
C HIS A 44 -6.04 -11.98 5.73
N GLN A 45 -7.13 -11.21 5.67
CA GLN A 45 -8.41 -11.59 6.29
C GLN A 45 -9.41 -12.21 5.31
N ALA A 46 -9.05 -12.30 4.03
CA ALA A 46 -9.90 -12.89 3.02
C ALA A 46 -9.82 -14.41 3.10
N VAL A 47 -10.97 -15.06 3.21
CA VAL A 47 -11.09 -16.51 3.15
C VAL A 47 -11.01 -16.92 1.66
N PRO A 48 -10.03 -17.75 1.25
CA PRO A 48 -9.99 -18.26 -0.11
C PRO A 48 -11.24 -19.11 -0.37
N ALA A 49 -12.08 -18.67 -1.29
CA ALA A 49 -13.27 -19.39 -1.71
C ALA A 49 -13.11 -19.79 -3.19
N VAL A 50 -13.22 -21.08 -3.47
CA VAL A 50 -13.11 -21.62 -4.83
C VAL A 50 -14.38 -22.35 -5.22
N VAL A 51 -14.69 -22.34 -6.51
CA VAL A 51 -15.82 -23.05 -7.11
C VAL A 51 -15.33 -24.01 -8.19
N THR A 52 -16.06 -25.10 -8.36
CA THR A 52 -15.86 -26.03 -9.46
C THR A 52 -17.18 -26.74 -9.80
N GLU A 53 -17.19 -27.45 -10.92
CA GLU A 53 -18.32 -28.21 -11.42
C GLU A 53 -17.88 -29.67 -11.58
N LEU A 54 -18.71 -30.62 -11.15
CA LEU A 54 -18.36 -32.04 -11.20
C LEU A 54 -18.16 -32.51 -12.64
N GLU A 55 -18.95 -32.00 -13.57
CA GLU A 55 -18.85 -32.29 -15.00
C GLU A 55 -17.52 -31.80 -15.57
N ARG A 56 -17.00 -30.68 -15.06
CA ARG A 56 -15.68 -30.14 -15.43
C ARG A 56 -14.56 -31.00 -14.88
N ILE A 57 -14.65 -31.42 -13.62
CA ILE A 57 -13.72 -32.37 -13.01
C ILE A 57 -13.71 -33.68 -13.82
N ALA A 58 -14.87 -34.21 -14.20
CA ALA A 58 -14.95 -35.46 -14.94
C ALA A 58 -14.43 -35.34 -16.38
N ALA A 59 -14.51 -34.16 -16.99
CA ALA A 59 -14.05 -33.90 -18.35
C ALA A 59 -12.53 -33.65 -18.44
N ASP A 60 -11.88 -33.22 -17.37
CA ASP A 60 -10.44 -32.97 -17.34
C ASP A 60 -9.66 -34.28 -17.14
N PRO A 61 -8.65 -34.61 -17.98
CA PRO A 61 -7.82 -35.80 -17.80
C PRO A 61 -7.07 -35.86 -16.46
N ALA A 62 -6.73 -34.71 -15.89
CA ALA A 62 -6.12 -34.59 -14.56
C ALA A 62 -7.18 -34.51 -13.44
N GLY A 63 -8.47 -34.56 -13.79
CA GLY A 63 -9.57 -34.53 -12.85
C GLY A 63 -9.56 -33.28 -11.98
N GLY A 64 -9.73 -33.46 -10.67
CA GLY A 64 -9.66 -32.38 -9.69
C GLY A 64 -8.27 -31.75 -9.53
N ALA A 65 -7.22 -32.37 -10.08
CA ALA A 65 -5.88 -31.78 -10.11
C ALA A 65 -5.68 -30.84 -11.31
N GLY A 66 -6.59 -30.87 -12.29
CA GLY A 66 -6.55 -30.02 -13.48
C GLY A 66 -6.92 -28.56 -13.19
N ALA A 67 -6.92 -27.75 -14.25
CA ALA A 67 -7.27 -26.34 -14.21
C ALA A 67 -8.81 -26.15 -14.18
N VAL A 68 -9.44 -26.72 -13.16
CA VAL A 68 -10.89 -26.85 -13.04
C VAL A 68 -11.47 -26.05 -11.87
N TRP A 69 -10.65 -25.25 -11.19
CA TRP A 69 -11.06 -24.46 -10.03
C TRP A 69 -11.05 -22.97 -10.35
N ARG A 70 -12.12 -22.26 -9.98
CA ARG A 70 -12.20 -20.80 -10.11
C ARG A 70 -12.24 -20.18 -8.73
N ARG A 71 -11.34 -19.23 -8.44
CA ARG A 71 -11.38 -18.46 -7.19
C ARG A 71 -12.48 -17.39 -7.29
N LEU A 72 -13.34 -17.28 -6.29
CA LEU A 72 -14.34 -16.22 -6.26
C LEU A 72 -13.68 -14.84 -6.31
N GLY A 73 -14.20 -13.96 -7.18
CA GLY A 73 -13.59 -12.66 -7.45
C GLY A 73 -12.48 -12.67 -8.50
N ARG A 74 -12.28 -13.80 -9.20
CA ARG A 74 -11.45 -13.96 -10.39
C ARG A 74 -12.22 -14.78 -11.43
N ASP A 75 -12.01 -14.50 -12.71
CA ASP A 75 -12.75 -15.18 -13.77
C ASP A 75 -12.00 -16.40 -14.32
N GLU A 76 -10.71 -16.55 -14.00
CA GLU A 76 -9.84 -17.59 -14.54
C GLU A 76 -10.01 -18.94 -13.81
N TRP A 77 -10.11 -20.01 -14.59
CA TRP A 77 -9.98 -21.39 -14.12
C TRP A 77 -8.50 -21.76 -13.96
N GLN A 78 -8.17 -22.40 -12.85
CA GLN A 78 -6.82 -22.61 -12.32
C GLN A 78 -6.75 -23.98 -11.66
N THR A 79 -5.53 -24.46 -11.40
CA THR A 79 -5.36 -25.59 -10.48
C THR A 79 -5.80 -25.20 -9.07
N LEU A 80 -6.11 -26.19 -8.22
CA LEU A 80 -6.54 -25.90 -6.84
C LEU A 80 -5.48 -25.09 -6.08
N SER A 81 -4.20 -25.43 -6.26
CA SER A 81 -3.09 -24.73 -5.62
C SER A 81 -3.01 -23.26 -6.06
N GLU A 82 -3.06 -22.99 -7.36
CA GLU A 82 -3.04 -21.62 -7.91
C GLU A 82 -4.26 -20.81 -7.45
N ALA A 83 -5.45 -21.43 -7.42
CA ALA A 83 -6.68 -20.77 -7.00
C ALA A 83 -6.70 -20.43 -5.50
N LEU A 84 -5.96 -21.19 -4.68
CA LEU A 84 -5.78 -20.90 -3.25
C LEU A 84 -4.62 -19.95 -2.97
N ASP A 85 -3.66 -19.84 -3.90
CA ASP A 85 -2.49 -19.00 -3.72
C ASP A 85 -2.83 -17.50 -3.78
N ASN A 86 -2.04 -16.71 -3.06
CA ASN A 86 -2.16 -15.25 -3.03
C ASN A 86 -0.79 -14.56 -3.19
N PRO A 87 -0.06 -14.82 -4.29
CA PRO A 87 1.33 -14.43 -4.40
C PRO A 87 1.52 -12.92 -4.56
N ASP A 88 0.53 -12.22 -5.13
CA ASP A 88 0.63 -10.78 -5.40
C ASP A 88 0.34 -9.93 -4.16
N GLY A 89 -0.56 -10.35 -3.28
CA GLY A 89 -0.88 -9.60 -2.07
C GLY A 89 0.34 -9.45 -1.16
N ASP A 90 1.02 -10.57 -0.88
CA ASP A 90 2.17 -10.59 0.02
C ASP A 90 3.39 -9.88 -0.59
N ARG A 91 3.64 -10.06 -1.90
CA ARG A 91 4.74 -9.39 -2.61
C ARG A 91 4.53 -7.88 -2.71
N LEU A 92 3.33 -7.43 -3.06
CA LEU A 92 3.02 -6.00 -3.14
C LEU A 92 3.06 -5.35 -1.75
N TYR A 93 2.56 -6.04 -0.71
CA TYR A 93 2.66 -5.58 0.67
C TYR A 93 4.11 -5.45 1.16
N ALA A 94 5.04 -6.31 0.70
CA ALA A 94 6.44 -6.18 1.09
C ALA A 94 7.13 -4.92 0.52
N VAL A 95 6.72 -4.47 -0.66
CA VAL A 95 7.41 -3.39 -1.41
C VAL A 95 6.76 -2.03 -1.21
N GLN A 96 5.44 -1.92 -1.32
CA GLN A 96 4.75 -0.62 -1.34
C GLN A 96 4.88 0.19 -0.04
N PRO A 97 4.88 -0.39 1.18
CA PRO A 97 5.08 0.38 2.40
C PRO A 97 6.45 1.06 2.46
N ARG A 98 7.50 0.42 1.90
CA ARG A 98 8.83 1.04 1.83
C ARG A 98 8.83 2.23 0.89
N GLU A 99 8.20 2.09 -0.27
CA GLU A 99 8.09 3.19 -1.23
C GLU A 99 7.22 4.34 -0.73
N ALA A 100 6.09 4.04 -0.09
CA ALA A 100 5.21 5.05 0.48
C ALA A 100 5.93 5.84 1.59
N ARG A 101 6.68 5.16 2.48
CA ARG A 101 7.54 5.82 3.47
C ARG A 101 8.60 6.69 2.80
N ARG A 102 9.23 6.23 1.70
CA ARG A 102 10.21 7.02 0.95
C ARG A 102 9.58 8.29 0.37
N ARG A 103 8.44 8.18 -0.31
CA ARG A 103 7.71 9.33 -0.87
C ARG A 103 7.24 10.29 0.22
N GLN A 104 6.78 9.75 1.36
CA GLN A 104 6.40 10.57 2.51
C GLN A 104 7.60 11.35 3.07
N ALA A 105 8.75 10.69 3.24
CA ALA A 105 9.97 11.34 3.67
C ALA A 105 10.47 12.40 2.66
N GLU A 106 10.34 12.14 1.35
CA GLU A 106 10.63 13.12 0.30
C GLU A 106 9.71 14.34 0.38
N ARG A 107 8.40 14.13 0.59
CA ARG A 107 7.42 15.21 0.79
C ARG A 107 7.70 16.03 2.04
N GLU A 108 8.00 15.37 3.16
CA GLU A 108 8.37 16.02 4.42
C GLU A 108 9.69 16.78 4.30
N ALA A 109 10.68 16.23 3.61
CA ALA A 109 11.96 16.90 3.34
C ALA A 109 11.77 18.13 2.44
N ALA A 110 10.96 18.03 1.38
CA ALA A 110 10.64 19.16 0.50
C ALA A 110 9.85 20.25 1.24
N HIS A 111 8.86 19.85 2.03
CA HIS A 111 8.07 20.77 2.84
C HIS A 111 8.92 21.46 3.91
N ARG A 112 9.78 20.69 4.59
CA ARG A 112 10.80 21.23 5.48
C ARG A 112 11.62 22.25 4.71
N GLU A 113 12.30 21.87 3.63
CA GLU A 113 13.18 22.73 2.82
C GLU A 113 12.50 24.02 2.33
N ALA A 114 11.20 23.97 2.01
CA ALA A 114 10.42 25.15 1.64
C ALA A 114 10.26 26.14 2.82
N GLN A 115 10.26 25.64 4.06
CA GLN A 115 10.25 26.45 5.28
C GLN A 115 11.64 26.85 5.77
N ARG A 116 12.72 26.50 5.03
CA ARG A 116 14.09 26.81 5.46
C ARG A 116 14.26 28.33 5.59
N PRO A 117 14.60 28.85 6.79
CA PRO A 117 14.82 30.27 6.99
C PRO A 117 15.96 30.80 6.12
N VAL A 118 15.83 32.04 5.71
CA VAL A 118 16.87 32.80 5.02
C VAL A 118 17.46 33.83 5.96
N CYS A 119 18.76 34.08 5.82
CA CYS A 119 19.43 35.15 6.54
C CYS A 119 18.92 36.50 6.09
N MET A 120 18.54 37.37 7.04
CA MET A 120 18.13 38.73 6.73
C MET A 120 19.26 39.62 6.18
N HIS A 121 20.54 39.25 6.40
CA HIS A 121 21.68 40.06 5.99
C HIS A 121 22.25 39.70 4.61
N CYS A 122 22.42 38.41 4.32
CA CYS A 122 23.00 37.95 3.05
C CYS A 122 22.00 37.25 2.12
N GLY A 123 20.76 37.02 2.55
CA GLY A 123 19.73 36.33 1.77
C GLY A 123 19.95 34.82 1.62
N ALA A 124 21.07 34.27 2.08
CA ALA A 124 21.36 32.85 1.99
C ALA A 124 20.47 32.03 2.92
N LYS A 125 20.00 30.89 2.42
CA LYS A 125 19.32 29.86 3.22
C LYS A 125 20.23 29.35 4.34
N PHE A 126 19.65 29.10 5.52
CA PHE A 126 20.40 28.56 6.65
C PHE A 126 20.89 27.13 6.39
N THR A 127 22.05 26.77 6.91
CA THR A 127 22.49 25.36 6.94
C THR A 127 21.59 24.53 7.86
N ASP A 128 21.63 23.20 7.73
CA ASP A 128 20.83 22.31 8.57
C ASP A 128 21.10 22.48 10.06
N ASP A 129 22.37 22.59 10.44
CA ASP A 129 22.77 22.81 11.84
C ASP A 129 22.18 24.12 12.37
N ARG A 130 22.30 25.19 11.59
CA ARG A 130 21.81 26.52 11.97
C ARG A 130 20.29 26.56 12.11
N TRP A 131 19.60 25.85 11.23
CA TRP A 131 18.17 25.75 11.28
C TRP A 131 17.67 24.89 12.46
N GLN A 132 18.39 23.83 12.81
CA GLN A 132 18.08 23.05 14.01
C GLN A 132 18.22 23.89 15.30
N GLU A 133 19.25 24.73 15.37
CA GLU A 133 19.45 25.66 16.50
C GLU A 133 18.29 26.64 16.68
N THR A 134 17.73 27.14 15.58
CA THR A 134 16.62 28.12 15.61
C THR A 134 15.25 27.49 15.87
N THR A 135 15.10 26.20 15.59
CA THR A 135 13.85 25.45 15.83
C THR A 135 13.76 24.95 17.27
N ARG A 136 14.88 24.89 18.00
CA ARG A 136 14.87 24.55 19.43
C ARG A 136 14.16 25.65 20.23
N PRO A 137 13.17 25.31 21.08
CA PRO A 137 12.57 26.29 21.98
C PRO A 137 13.64 26.81 22.93
N SER A 138 14.05 28.08 22.79
CA SER A 138 14.99 28.71 23.69
C SER A 138 14.29 29.17 24.98
N TRP A 139 14.99 29.05 26.11
CA TRP A 139 14.53 29.62 27.38
C TRP A 139 14.35 31.14 27.24
N PRO A 140 13.33 31.74 27.87
CA PRO A 140 12.95 33.13 27.62
C PRO A 140 13.99 34.10 28.21
N GLY A 141 14.96 34.49 27.39
CA GLY A 141 15.91 35.55 27.66
C GLY A 141 16.05 36.49 26.46
N GLU A 142 16.19 37.77 26.74
CA GLU A 142 16.14 38.90 25.79
C GLU A 142 17.19 38.80 24.66
N TRP A 143 18.28 38.07 24.90
CA TRP A 143 19.33 37.82 23.91
C TRP A 143 18.95 36.78 22.83
N GLY A 144 18.00 35.87 23.08
CA GLY A 144 17.67 34.77 22.14
C GLY A 144 17.02 35.20 20.82
N ARG A 145 16.45 36.42 20.73
CA ARG A 145 15.70 36.88 19.54
C ARG A 145 16.60 37.40 18.42
N LEU A 146 17.75 37.99 18.75
CA LEU A 146 18.68 38.57 17.76
C LEU A 146 19.61 37.50 17.16
N TYR A 147 19.98 36.48 17.94
CA TYR A 147 20.75 35.34 17.43
C TYR A 147 19.91 34.37 16.59
N GLY A 148 18.61 34.57 16.37
CA GLY A 148 17.79 33.67 15.55
C GLY A 148 17.74 34.02 14.05
N VAL A 149 18.12 35.25 13.68
CA VAL A 149 17.79 35.84 12.36
C VAL A 149 18.98 36.03 11.40
N VAL A 150 20.19 35.69 11.84
CA VAL A 150 21.44 35.86 11.07
C VAL A 150 22.24 34.56 10.97
N CYS A 151 23.03 34.42 9.89
CA CYS A 151 23.87 33.26 9.58
C CYS A 151 24.94 32.95 10.65
N GLY A 152 25.33 33.90 11.50
CA GLY A 152 26.44 33.74 12.44
C GLY A 152 26.10 34.19 13.86
N GLY A 153 26.36 33.32 14.84
CA GLY A 153 26.64 33.78 16.20
C GLY A 153 27.93 34.58 16.17
N SER A 154 27.83 35.90 16.40
CA SER A 154 28.92 36.87 16.56
C SER A 154 30.30 36.47 15.98
N ARG A 155 30.61 36.99 14.78
CA ARG A 155 31.92 36.97 14.07
C ARG A 155 32.26 35.78 13.16
N ARG A 156 31.37 35.39 12.24
CA ARG A 156 31.81 34.77 10.97
C ARG A 156 31.12 35.43 9.77
N PRO A 157 31.86 35.84 8.71
CA PRO A 157 31.27 36.40 7.51
C PRO A 157 30.48 35.32 6.77
N CYS A 158 29.37 35.73 6.16
CA CYS A 158 28.35 34.83 5.62
C CYS A 158 28.68 34.23 4.24
N GLY A 159 29.92 33.78 4.05
CA GLY A 159 30.36 33.13 2.81
C GLY A 159 31.70 32.41 2.99
N GLY A 160 31.71 31.13 2.65
CA GLY A 160 32.83 30.19 2.70
C GLY A 160 32.33 28.77 2.64
#